data_AF-A0A2N7VA29-F1
#
_entry.id   AF-A0A2N7VA29-F1
#
_cell.length_a   1.000
_cell.length_b   1.000
_cell.length_c   1.000
_cell.angle_alpha   90.00
_cell.angle_beta   90.00
_cell.angle_gamma   90.00
#
_symmetry.space_group_name_H-M   'P 1'
#
loop_
_entity.id
_entity.type
_entity.pdbx_description
1 polymer ?
#
loop_
_entity_poly.entity_id
_entity_poly.type
_entity_poly.pdbx_seq_one_letter_code
_entity_poly.pdbx_strand_id
1 'polypeptide(L)'
;MTNPLPRTSTAYAYDATTGEYTGPVTVYLSELEGRYPLPPNTVATAPAPPAGLYQRHRLSPTSASWELVPDYRGVMLYSTDTAAPVANTLALGDALPQGYTTSQPIAFLPSDYRRNVWDAARASWRADPDYSAALVWEKATGAIAPRLAAGVALPGQLTTVAAPVSIDGTVVWDEATQAWFVQPRPSEEAAV
;
A
#
# COMPACT_ATOMS: atom_id res chain seq x y z
N MET A 1 -49.38 5.27 -34.55
CA MET A 1 -49.54 4.11 -33.65
C MET A 1 -48.54 4.28 -32.53
N THR A 2 -48.98 4.67 -31.34
CA THR A 2 -48.12 4.76 -30.15
C THR A 2 -47.86 3.34 -29.67
N ASN A 3 -46.59 2.94 -29.67
CA ASN A 3 -46.20 1.64 -29.15
C ASN A 3 -46.55 1.62 -27.64
N PRO A 4 -47.35 0.67 -27.13
CA PRO A 4 -47.67 0.64 -25.71
C PRO A 4 -46.41 0.47 -24.87
N LEU A 5 -46.34 1.17 -23.73
CA LEU A 5 -45.24 1.04 -22.79
C LEU A 5 -45.13 -0.42 -22.31
N PRO A 6 -43.91 -0.93 -22.04
CA PRO A 6 -43.76 -2.29 -21.50
C PRO A 6 -44.41 -2.42 -20.11
N ARG A 7 -44.80 -3.65 -19.73
CA ARG A 7 -45.44 -3.91 -18.42
C ARG A 7 -44.54 -3.60 -17.22
N THR A 8 -43.22 -3.58 -17.44
CA THR A 8 -42.22 -3.30 -16.43
C THR A 8 -41.15 -2.36 -16.97
N SER A 9 -40.59 -1.56 -16.07
CA SER A 9 -39.37 -0.79 -16.29
C SER A 9 -38.40 -0.98 -15.12
N THR A 10 -37.23 -0.38 -15.21
CA THR A 10 -36.24 -0.37 -14.12
C THR A 10 -36.16 1.04 -13.52
N ALA A 11 -36.25 1.12 -12.21
CA ALA A 11 -35.87 2.27 -11.41
C ALA A 11 -34.58 1.94 -10.63
N TYR A 12 -33.98 2.94 -10.01
CA TYR A 12 -32.69 2.83 -9.34
C TYR A 12 -32.82 3.37 -7.93
N ALA A 13 -32.64 2.49 -6.95
CA ALA A 13 -32.80 2.81 -5.54
C ALA A 13 -31.55 3.44 -4.95
N TYR A 14 -31.76 4.30 -3.97
CA TYR A 14 -30.70 4.90 -3.17
C TYR A 14 -31.04 4.86 -1.68
N ASP A 15 -29.99 4.87 -0.84
CA ASP A 15 -30.13 5.07 0.59
C ASP A 15 -30.55 6.52 0.88
N ALA A 16 -31.64 6.71 1.61
CA ALA A 16 -32.22 8.03 1.83
C ALA A 16 -31.34 8.99 2.64
N THR A 17 -30.38 8.46 3.41
CA THR A 17 -29.53 9.27 4.29
C THR A 17 -28.27 9.72 3.57
N THR A 18 -27.65 8.81 2.82
CA THR A 18 -26.34 9.00 2.18
C THR A 18 -26.45 9.30 0.68
N GLY A 19 -27.60 9.01 0.07
CA GLY A 19 -27.80 9.04 -1.37
C GLY A 19 -27.11 7.88 -2.11
N GLU A 20 -26.47 6.94 -1.40
CA GLU A 20 -25.72 5.83 -2.02
C GLU A 20 -26.62 4.96 -2.89
N TYR A 21 -26.20 4.64 -4.10
CA TYR A 21 -26.91 3.70 -4.97
C TYR A 21 -26.94 2.29 -4.35
N THR A 22 -28.14 1.76 -4.14
CA THR A 22 -28.33 0.43 -3.51
C THR A 22 -28.70 -0.67 -4.51
N GLY A 23 -29.08 -0.32 -5.73
CA GLY A 23 -29.37 -1.29 -6.79
C GLY A 23 -30.58 -0.95 -7.66
N PRO A 24 -30.80 -1.73 -8.73
CA PRO A 24 -31.97 -1.58 -9.58
C PRO A 24 -33.21 -2.16 -8.90
N VAL A 25 -34.37 -1.60 -9.20
CA VAL A 25 -35.68 -2.05 -8.73
C VAL A 25 -36.63 -2.16 -9.91
N THR A 26 -37.32 -3.28 -10.03
CA THR A 26 -38.37 -3.46 -11.04
C THR A 26 -39.60 -2.65 -10.65
N VAL A 27 -40.10 -1.82 -11.58
CA VAL A 27 -41.35 -1.07 -11.43
C VAL A 27 -42.36 -1.51 -12.48
N TYR A 28 -43.64 -1.48 -12.13
CA TYR A 28 -44.73 -1.96 -12.97
C TYR A 28 -45.51 -0.79 -13.58
N LEU A 29 -45.96 -0.95 -14.82
CA LEU A 29 -46.80 0.04 -15.48
C LEU A 29 -48.15 0.14 -14.75
N SER A 30 -48.52 1.35 -14.34
CA SER A 30 -49.90 1.63 -13.94
C SER A 30 -50.72 1.86 -15.22
N GLU A 31 -51.53 0.88 -15.62
CA GLU A 31 -52.41 0.97 -16.79
C GLU A 31 -53.40 2.15 -16.67
N LEU A 32 -53.81 2.49 -15.43
CA LEU A 32 -54.70 3.61 -15.15
C LEU A 32 -54.01 4.97 -15.37
N GLU A 33 -52.74 5.10 -14.96
CA GLU A 33 -52.00 6.36 -15.01
C GLU A 33 -51.10 6.50 -16.25
N GLY A 34 -50.94 5.43 -17.03
CA GLY A 34 -50.06 5.39 -18.20
C GLY A 34 -48.58 5.64 -17.89
N ARG A 35 -48.13 5.39 -16.65
CA ARG A 35 -46.76 5.64 -16.19
C ARG A 35 -46.29 4.61 -15.16
N TYR A 36 -45.01 4.64 -14.84
CA TYR A 36 -44.41 3.82 -13.77
C TYR A 36 -44.39 4.63 -12.46
N PRO A 37 -45.26 4.34 -11.48
CA PRO A 37 -45.11 4.90 -10.15
C PRO A 37 -43.79 4.42 -9.54
N LEU A 38 -42.99 5.38 -9.06
CA LEU A 38 -41.70 5.10 -8.44
C LEU A 38 -41.88 4.86 -6.94
N PRO A 39 -41.35 3.75 -6.38
CA PRO A 39 -41.25 3.58 -4.95
C PRO A 39 -40.46 4.73 -4.29
N PRO A 40 -40.65 4.99 -3.00
CA PRO A 40 -39.80 5.92 -2.26
C PRO A 40 -38.31 5.62 -2.45
N ASN A 41 -37.50 6.66 -2.50
CA ASN A 41 -36.05 6.59 -2.66
C ASN A 41 -35.60 5.85 -3.93
N THR A 42 -36.33 6.06 -5.03
CA THR A 42 -35.93 5.57 -6.35
C THR A 42 -35.99 6.68 -7.39
N VAL A 43 -35.15 6.58 -8.42
CA VAL A 43 -35.18 7.46 -9.61
C VAL A 43 -35.22 6.62 -10.89
N ALA A 44 -35.82 7.14 -11.95
CA ALA A 44 -35.91 6.44 -13.23
C ALA A 44 -34.59 6.45 -14.02
N THR A 45 -33.72 7.43 -13.75
CA THR A 45 -32.45 7.59 -14.46
C THR A 45 -31.42 6.59 -13.92
N ALA A 46 -30.75 5.87 -14.82
CA ALA A 46 -29.69 4.95 -14.45
C ALA A 46 -28.41 5.68 -13.96
N PRO A 47 -27.66 5.11 -13.01
CA PRO A 47 -26.35 5.63 -12.65
C PRO A 47 -25.37 5.50 -13.82
N ALA A 48 -24.77 6.62 -14.20
CA ALA A 48 -23.77 6.70 -15.27
C ALA A 48 -22.77 7.83 -14.99
N PRO A 49 -21.49 7.71 -15.41
CA PRO A 49 -20.87 6.54 -16.03
C PRO A 49 -20.64 5.39 -15.01
N PRO A 50 -20.20 4.19 -15.42
CA PRO A 50 -19.88 3.12 -14.47
C PRO A 50 -18.87 3.57 -13.40
N ALA A 51 -19.05 3.09 -12.16
CA ALA A 51 -18.13 3.41 -11.08
C ALA A 51 -16.78 2.72 -11.29
N GLY A 52 -15.69 3.46 -11.14
CA GLY A 52 -14.34 2.94 -11.16
C GLY A 52 -13.93 2.31 -9.82
N LEU A 53 -12.65 1.97 -9.72
CA LEU A 53 -12.06 1.49 -8.47
C LEU A 53 -12.17 2.59 -7.39
N TYR A 54 -12.60 2.21 -6.19
CA TYR A 54 -12.80 3.12 -5.05
C TYR A 54 -13.76 4.28 -5.36
N GLN A 55 -14.79 3.99 -6.15
CA GLN A 55 -15.86 4.94 -6.44
C GLN A 55 -17.21 4.28 -6.21
N ARG A 56 -18.20 5.13 -5.92
CA ARG A 56 -19.58 4.75 -5.76
C ARG A 56 -20.48 5.81 -6.36
N HIS A 57 -21.64 5.40 -6.86
CA HIS A 57 -22.70 6.32 -7.24
C HIS A 57 -23.40 6.85 -5.99
N ARG A 58 -23.57 8.17 -5.94
CA ARG A 58 -24.41 8.87 -4.98
C ARG A 58 -25.41 9.73 -5.73
N LEU A 59 -26.66 9.79 -5.28
CA LEU A 59 -27.64 10.73 -5.81
C LEU A 59 -27.36 12.10 -5.19
N SER A 60 -27.08 13.10 -6.03
CA SER A 60 -26.82 14.45 -5.57
C SER A 60 -28.07 15.05 -4.92
N PRO A 61 -27.95 15.62 -3.70
CA PRO A 61 -29.08 16.23 -3.00
C PRO A 61 -29.56 17.53 -3.66
N THR A 62 -28.76 18.14 -4.55
CA THR A 62 -29.07 19.42 -5.19
C THR A 62 -29.60 19.25 -6.62
N SER A 63 -29.02 18.33 -7.39
CA SER A 63 -29.35 18.16 -8.81
C SER A 63 -30.26 16.96 -9.08
N ALA A 64 -30.52 16.11 -8.08
CA ALA A 64 -31.24 14.84 -8.25
C ALA A 64 -30.67 13.95 -9.37
N SER A 65 -29.36 14.10 -9.65
CA SER A 65 -28.62 13.33 -10.64
C SER A 65 -27.58 12.46 -9.95
N TRP A 66 -27.24 11.34 -10.58
CA TRP A 66 -26.13 10.51 -10.11
C TRP A 66 -24.81 11.24 -10.26
N GLU A 67 -23.97 11.15 -9.24
CA GLU A 67 -22.58 11.56 -9.24
C GLU A 67 -21.70 10.40 -8.81
N LEU A 68 -20.46 10.37 -9.31
CA LEU A 68 -19.44 9.47 -8.81
C LEU A 68 -18.68 10.17 -7.68
N VAL A 69 -18.66 9.51 -6.53
CA VAL A 69 -17.92 9.99 -5.37
C VAL A 69 -16.88 8.96 -4.95
N PRO A 70 -15.77 9.39 -4.31
CA PRO A 70 -14.81 8.46 -3.73
C PRO A 70 -15.46 7.53 -2.72
N ASP A 71 -15.04 6.27 -2.70
CA ASP A 71 -15.47 5.27 -1.73
C ASP A 71 -14.28 4.40 -1.34
N TYR A 72 -13.55 4.85 -0.32
CA TYR A 72 -12.43 4.12 0.26
C TYR A 72 -12.85 3.29 1.47
N ARG A 73 -14.15 3.15 1.77
CA ARG A 73 -14.61 2.35 2.93
C ARG A 73 -14.15 0.90 2.77
N GLY A 74 -13.64 0.31 3.86
CA GLY A 74 -13.13 -1.06 3.87
C GLY A 74 -11.82 -1.28 3.09
N VAL A 75 -11.21 -0.23 2.53
CA VAL A 75 -9.91 -0.30 1.85
C VAL A 75 -8.79 -0.19 2.88
N MET A 76 -7.74 -1.01 2.77
CA MET A 76 -6.54 -0.87 3.61
C MET A 76 -5.76 0.36 3.18
N LEU A 77 -5.46 1.24 4.14
CA LEU A 77 -4.64 2.44 3.93
C LEU A 77 -3.26 2.26 4.56
N TYR A 78 -2.26 2.86 3.93
CA TYR A 78 -0.89 2.88 4.43
C TYR A 78 -0.40 4.32 4.50
N SER A 79 0.34 4.66 5.57
CA SER A 79 1.05 5.94 5.65
C SER A 79 2.21 5.93 4.67
N THR A 80 2.31 6.95 3.82
CA THR A 80 3.44 7.10 2.88
C THR A 80 4.77 7.39 3.58
N ASP A 81 4.72 7.84 4.83
CA ASP A 81 5.90 8.22 5.60
C ASP A 81 6.53 7.01 6.31
N THR A 82 5.70 6.12 6.85
CA THR A 82 6.15 5.00 7.69
C THR A 82 5.93 3.63 7.05
N ALA A 83 5.18 3.55 5.95
CA ALA A 83 4.70 2.31 5.35
C ALA A 83 3.85 1.44 6.31
N ALA A 84 3.39 1.98 7.44
CA ALA A 84 2.54 1.25 8.37
C ALA A 84 1.08 1.26 7.89
N PRO A 85 0.31 0.18 8.15
CA PRO A 85 -1.13 0.19 7.96
C PRO A 85 -1.79 1.21 8.89
N VAL A 86 -2.84 1.86 8.40
CA VAL A 86 -3.59 2.90 9.11
C VAL A 86 -5.05 2.50 9.20
N ALA A 87 -5.65 2.70 10.37
CA ALA A 87 -7.07 2.47 10.56
C ALA A 87 -7.88 3.40 9.64
N ASN A 88 -8.67 2.82 8.74
CA ASN A 88 -9.49 3.57 7.81
C ASN A 88 -10.80 3.98 8.47
N THR A 89 -11.06 5.28 8.51
CA THR A 89 -12.27 5.88 9.08
C THR A 89 -13.04 6.73 8.06
N LEU A 90 -12.66 6.64 6.77
CA LEU A 90 -13.27 7.42 5.70
C LEU A 90 -14.72 6.99 5.47
N ALA A 91 -15.59 7.98 5.30
CA ALA A 91 -16.98 7.80 4.91
C ALA A 91 -17.15 7.85 3.39
N LEU A 92 -18.38 7.61 2.92
CA LEU A 92 -18.73 7.75 1.52
C LEU A 92 -18.52 9.20 1.06
N GLY A 93 -17.73 9.37 0.00
CA GLY A 93 -17.40 10.67 -0.58
C GLY A 93 -16.17 11.34 0.02
N ASP A 94 -15.59 10.79 1.09
CA ASP A 94 -14.33 11.31 1.63
C ASP A 94 -13.18 11.04 0.65
N ALA A 95 -12.41 12.07 0.35
CA ALA A 95 -11.18 11.92 -0.43
C ALA A 95 -10.11 11.15 0.37
N LEU A 96 -9.22 10.44 -0.35
CA LEU A 96 -8.04 9.88 0.27
C LEU A 96 -7.18 11.01 0.84
N PRO A 97 -6.90 11.06 2.16
CA PRO A 97 -6.14 12.18 2.73
C PRO A 97 -4.68 12.15 2.28
N GLN A 98 -4.06 13.33 2.25
CA GLN A 98 -2.63 13.45 1.95
C GLN A 98 -1.79 12.65 2.96
N GLY A 99 -0.70 12.05 2.48
CA GLY A 99 0.17 11.22 3.31
C GLY A 99 -0.29 9.76 3.46
N TYR A 100 -1.37 9.39 2.76
CA TYR A 100 -1.84 8.00 2.70
C TYR A 100 -1.93 7.48 1.28
N THR A 101 -1.83 6.16 1.16
CA THR A 101 -1.96 5.43 -0.10
C THR A 101 -2.73 4.14 0.12
N THR A 102 -3.42 3.66 -0.92
CA THR A 102 -3.98 2.30 -0.96
C THR A 102 -2.96 1.28 -1.49
N SER A 103 -1.80 1.74 -1.95
CA SER A 103 -0.74 0.88 -2.45
C SER A 103 -0.07 0.16 -1.28
N GLN A 104 -0.05 -1.17 -1.33
CA GLN A 104 0.61 -1.97 -0.31
C GLN A 104 2.14 -1.79 -0.36
N PRO A 105 2.80 -1.55 0.78
CA PRO A 105 4.26 -1.52 0.85
C PRO A 105 4.90 -2.84 0.45
N ILE A 106 6.14 -2.78 -0.01
CA ILE A 106 6.93 -3.97 -0.36
C ILE A 106 7.21 -4.75 0.93
N ALA A 107 6.95 -6.06 0.92
CA ALA A 107 7.33 -6.95 2.00
C ALA A 107 8.82 -7.32 1.87
N PHE A 108 9.57 -7.21 2.96
CA PHE A 108 10.98 -7.58 3.03
C PHE A 108 11.20 -8.69 4.05
N LEU A 109 12.14 -9.58 3.76
CA LEU A 109 12.75 -10.44 4.76
C LEU A 109 13.76 -9.63 5.59
N PRO A 110 14.04 -10.03 6.85
CA PRO A 110 15.05 -9.33 7.68
C PRO A 110 16.44 -9.23 7.03
N SER A 111 16.79 -10.18 6.16
CA SER A 111 18.06 -10.24 5.44
C SER A 111 18.12 -9.36 4.18
N ASP A 112 17.02 -8.71 3.79
CA ASP A 112 17.00 -7.87 2.59
C ASP A 112 17.67 -6.52 2.81
N TYR A 113 17.80 -6.08 4.06
CA TYR A 113 18.38 -4.80 4.48
C TYR A 113 17.84 -3.63 3.65
N ARG A 114 16.51 -3.54 3.59
CA ARG A 114 15.77 -2.56 2.79
C ARG A 114 14.64 -1.94 3.59
N ARG A 115 14.27 -0.74 3.19
CA ARG A 115 13.09 -0.02 3.67
C ARG A 115 12.20 0.40 2.52
N ASN A 116 10.92 0.60 2.83
CA ASN A 116 10.00 1.28 1.94
C ASN A 116 10.27 2.79 2.00
N VAL A 117 10.30 3.42 0.82
CA VAL A 117 10.32 4.87 0.64
C VAL A 117 9.27 5.21 -0.41
N TRP A 118 8.37 6.13 -0.10
CA TRP A 118 7.34 6.56 -1.04
C TRP A 118 7.94 7.46 -2.12
N ASP A 119 7.72 7.10 -3.40
CA ASP A 119 8.00 7.97 -4.55
C ASP A 119 6.71 8.69 -4.94
N ALA A 120 6.57 9.94 -4.50
CA ALA A 120 5.38 10.74 -4.78
C ALA A 120 5.19 11.05 -6.28
N ALA A 121 6.26 11.08 -7.08
CA ALA A 121 6.15 11.35 -8.51
C ALA A 121 5.61 10.14 -9.28
N ARG A 122 5.93 8.92 -8.82
CA ARG A 122 5.43 7.67 -9.40
C ARG A 122 4.19 7.11 -8.71
N ALA A 123 3.80 7.70 -7.57
CA ALA A 123 2.77 7.20 -6.68
C ALA A 123 2.98 5.70 -6.34
N SER A 124 4.22 5.33 -6.02
CA SER A 124 4.59 3.94 -5.73
C SER A 124 5.68 3.81 -4.68
N TRP A 125 5.77 2.62 -4.10
CA TRP A 125 6.82 2.26 -3.15
C TRP A 125 8.13 1.93 -3.87
N ARG A 126 9.23 2.48 -3.36
CA ARG A 126 10.61 2.14 -3.75
C ARG A 126 11.31 1.44 -2.59
N ALA A 127 12.13 0.46 -2.93
CA ALA A 127 12.97 -0.25 -1.98
C ALA A 127 14.35 0.43 -1.89
N ASP A 128 14.64 1.06 -0.76
CA ASP A 128 15.93 1.70 -0.52
C ASP A 128 16.77 0.85 0.44
N PRO A 129 18.10 0.77 0.24
CA PRO A 129 18.99 0.11 1.20
C PRO A 129 18.85 0.70 2.60
N ASP A 130 18.72 -0.15 3.61
CA ASP A 130 18.69 0.25 5.01
C ASP A 130 19.33 -0.83 5.89
N TYR A 131 20.53 -0.52 6.39
CA TYR A 131 21.30 -1.36 7.29
C TYR A 131 21.27 -0.85 8.74
N SER A 132 20.41 0.11 9.08
CA SER A 132 20.40 0.76 10.41
C SER A 132 20.06 -0.17 11.57
N ALA A 133 19.34 -1.26 11.29
CA ALA A 133 19.02 -2.31 12.25
C ALA A 133 20.03 -3.47 12.25
N ALA A 134 20.94 -3.51 11.29
CA ALA A 134 21.93 -4.58 11.18
C ALA A 134 23.15 -4.31 12.07
N LEU A 135 23.73 -5.37 12.63
CA LEU A 135 25.12 -5.32 13.04
C LEU A 135 25.99 -5.42 11.79
N VAL A 136 27.04 -4.62 11.77
CA VAL A 136 28.00 -4.55 10.68
C VAL A 136 29.41 -4.56 11.26
N TRP A 137 30.34 -5.17 10.53
CA TRP A 137 31.73 -5.34 10.94
C TRP A 137 32.66 -4.64 9.97
N GLU A 138 33.71 -4.02 10.48
CA GLU A 138 34.79 -3.47 9.67
C GLU A 138 35.64 -4.61 9.10
N LYS A 139 35.70 -4.73 7.78
CA LYS A 139 36.46 -5.78 7.08
C LYS A 139 37.95 -5.78 7.43
N ALA A 140 38.52 -4.62 7.73
CA ALA A 140 39.94 -4.46 8.03
C ALA A 140 40.35 -5.01 9.41
N THR A 141 39.43 -5.03 10.37
CA THR A 141 39.76 -5.30 11.79
C THR A 141 38.90 -6.41 12.41
N GLY A 142 37.75 -6.72 11.82
CA GLY A 142 36.75 -7.60 12.42
C GLY A 142 35.99 -6.96 13.59
N ALA A 143 36.18 -5.66 13.85
CA ALA A 143 35.46 -4.95 14.91
C ALA A 143 34.02 -4.63 14.47
N ILE A 144 33.09 -4.58 15.43
CA ILE A 144 31.73 -4.09 15.18
C ILE A 144 31.80 -2.59 14.89
N ALA A 145 31.27 -2.18 13.75
CA ALA A 145 31.21 -0.78 13.35
C ALA A 145 30.02 -0.05 14.02
N PRO A 146 30.07 1.29 14.12
CA PRO A 146 28.93 2.09 14.56
C PRO A 146 27.67 1.82 13.72
N ARG A 147 26.50 1.95 14.34
CA ARG A 147 25.23 1.80 13.62
C ARG A 147 25.10 2.82 12.49
N LEU A 148 24.71 2.34 11.32
CA LEU A 148 24.43 3.18 10.16
C LEU A 148 23.11 3.94 10.36
N ALA A 149 23.03 5.14 9.80
CA ALA A 149 21.76 5.87 9.73
C ALA A 149 20.78 5.15 8.78
N ALA A 150 19.48 5.34 9.00
CA ALA A 150 18.45 4.76 8.17
C ALA A 150 18.56 5.24 6.71
N GLY A 151 18.38 4.33 5.75
CA GLY A 151 18.50 4.64 4.31
C GLY A 151 19.92 4.70 3.77
N VAL A 152 20.95 4.43 4.60
CA VAL A 152 22.34 4.38 4.15
C VAL A 152 22.66 2.99 3.60
N ALA A 153 23.15 2.94 2.36
CA ALA A 153 23.66 1.72 1.75
C ALA A 153 24.92 1.22 2.49
N LEU A 154 25.12 -0.10 2.53
CA LEU A 154 26.29 -0.70 3.19
C LEU A 154 27.58 -0.18 2.54
N PRO A 155 28.42 0.54 3.29
CA PRO A 155 29.72 0.98 2.79
C PRO A 155 30.62 -0.22 2.46
N GLY A 156 31.43 -0.12 1.40
CA GLY A 156 32.22 -1.25 0.89
C GLY A 156 33.25 -1.82 1.87
N GLN A 157 33.69 -1.03 2.84
CA GLN A 157 34.59 -1.44 3.92
C GLN A 157 33.91 -2.20 5.07
N LEU A 158 32.57 -2.29 5.05
CA LEU A 158 31.78 -2.99 6.05
C LEU A 158 31.17 -4.27 5.47
N THR A 159 30.85 -5.21 6.36
CA THR A 159 30.14 -6.45 6.03
C THR A 159 29.08 -6.75 7.08
N THR A 160 28.01 -7.45 6.70
CA THR A 160 27.01 -8.00 7.64
C THR A 160 27.38 -9.40 8.13
N VAL A 161 28.47 -9.96 7.63
CA VAL A 161 28.99 -11.25 8.08
C VAL A 161 29.77 -11.05 9.38
N ALA A 162 29.31 -11.70 10.44
CA ALA A 162 29.95 -11.60 11.75
C ALA A 162 31.40 -12.12 11.71
N ALA A 163 32.32 -11.33 12.27
CA ALA A 163 33.70 -11.75 12.43
C ALA A 163 33.79 -12.94 13.41
N PRO A 164 34.58 -13.99 13.11
CA PRO A 164 34.81 -15.08 14.05
C PRO A 164 35.56 -14.59 15.29
N VAL A 165 35.27 -15.20 16.44
CA VAL A 165 36.06 -15.00 17.65
C VAL A 165 37.32 -15.86 17.54
N SER A 166 38.49 -15.22 17.56
CA SER A 166 39.79 -15.92 17.52
C SER A 166 40.66 -15.47 18.69
N ILE A 167 41.27 -16.43 19.38
CA ILE A 167 42.24 -16.19 20.46
C ILE A 167 43.70 -16.32 19.97
N ASP A 168 43.95 -17.09 18.91
CA ASP A 168 45.29 -17.53 18.48
C ASP A 168 45.68 -17.08 17.05
N GLY A 169 44.98 -16.08 16.52
CA GLY A 169 45.26 -15.59 15.16
C GLY A 169 44.57 -14.28 14.83
N THR A 170 44.98 -13.66 13.74
CA THR A 170 44.38 -12.43 13.22
C THR A 170 43.25 -12.79 12.28
N VAL A 171 42.10 -12.14 12.46
CA VAL A 171 40.95 -12.29 11.58
C VAL A 171 41.13 -11.40 10.35
N VAL A 172 41.02 -11.97 9.16
CA VAL A 172 41.22 -11.27 7.89
C VAL A 172 40.02 -11.51 6.99
N TRP A 173 39.54 -10.45 6.33
CA TRP A 173 38.46 -10.54 5.35
C TRP A 173 39.01 -10.96 3.99
N ASP A 174 38.39 -11.97 3.38
CA ASP A 174 38.64 -12.35 1.99
C ASP A 174 37.53 -11.78 1.09
N GLU A 175 37.90 -10.82 0.24
CA GLU A 175 36.96 -10.24 -0.73
C GLU A 175 36.54 -11.20 -1.84
N ALA A 176 37.35 -12.20 -2.19
CA ALA A 176 37.00 -13.14 -3.26
C ALA A 176 35.88 -14.09 -2.83
N THR A 177 35.92 -14.56 -1.58
CA THR A 177 34.92 -15.48 -1.02
C THR A 177 33.83 -14.79 -0.21
N GLN A 178 33.97 -13.47 0.04
CA GLN A 178 33.09 -12.69 0.92
C GLN A 178 32.95 -13.34 2.32
N ALA A 179 34.08 -13.79 2.86
CA ALA A 179 34.13 -14.53 4.12
C ALA A 179 35.34 -14.15 4.96
N TRP A 180 35.25 -14.44 6.26
CA TRP A 180 36.35 -14.30 7.19
C TRP A 180 37.23 -15.54 7.20
N PHE A 181 38.54 -15.35 7.31
CA PHE A 181 39.47 -16.42 7.65
C PHE A 181 40.39 -16.00 8.80
N VAL A 182 40.90 -16.99 9.54
CA VAL A 182 41.83 -16.76 10.65
C VAL A 182 43.24 -17.08 10.16
N GLN A 183 44.11 -16.08 10.15
CA GLN A 183 45.52 -16.27 9.90
C GLN A 183 46.22 -16.63 11.23
N PRO A 184 46.89 -17.79 11.35
CA PRO A 184 47.61 -18.18 12.55
C PRO A 184 48.71 -17.17 12.89
N ARG A 185 48.92 -16.87 14.17
CA ARG A 185 50.08 -16.08 14.60
C ARG A 185 51.36 -16.89 14.33
N PRO A 186 52.41 -16.32 13.73
CA PRO A 186 53.67 -17.05 13.55
C PRO A 186 54.25 -17.44 14.91
N SER A 187 54.63 -18.72 15.07
CA SER A 187 55.24 -19.25 16.28
C SER A 187 56.57 -18.54 16.54
N GLU A 188 56.75 -17.99 17.74
CA GLU A 188 57.96 -17.27 18.17
C GLU A 188 59.14 -18.22 18.51
N GLU A 189 59.20 -19.40 17.88
CA GLU A 189 60.16 -20.48 18.20
C GLU A 189 61.31 -20.65 17.20
N ALA A 190 61.52 -19.69 16.28
CA ALA A 190 62.63 -19.74 15.33
C ALA A 190 63.60 -18.55 15.49
N ALA A 191 64.06 -18.31 16.72
CA ALA A 191 65.23 -17.47 16.99
C ALA A 191 66.01 -18.04 18.18
N VAL A 192 66.74 -19.14 17.95
CA VAL A 192 67.88 -19.59 18.77
C VAL A 192 69.03 -19.90 17.84
#